data_AF-A0A5N5W437-F1
#
_entry.id   AF-A0A5N5W437-F1
#
_cell.length_a   1.000
_cell.length_b   1.000
_cell.length_c   1.000
_cell.angle_alpha   90.00
_cell.angle_beta   90.00
_cell.angle_gamma   90.00
#
_symmetry.space_group_name_H-M   'P 1'
#
loop_
_entity.id
_entity.type
_entity.pdbx_description
1 polymer ?
#
loop_
_entity_poly.entity_id
_entity_poly.type
_entity_poly.pdbx_seq_one_letter_code
_entity_poly.pdbx_strand_id
1 'polypeptide(L)'
;MSAGQPVGCATPTRQSSRKRTVRPGQVLRDLARDMIDRDRRLRVLALGDDGRAECLVVHDHGGPTGRKPFIQIAALASPSKFELIEEADDVTADPRYAVLLAAITAVHGPDATPADYARAAFDTLLSPAVAAP
;
A
#
# COMPACT_ATOMS: atom_id res chain seq x y z
N MET A 1 49.63 6.15 26.53
CA MET A 1 48.38 6.68 27.14
C MET A 1 47.82 7.72 26.19
N SER A 2 46.73 7.41 25.48
CA SER A 2 45.97 8.38 24.71
C SER A 2 44.50 7.97 24.79
N ALA A 3 43.70 8.82 25.42
CA ALA A 3 42.27 8.64 25.60
C ALA A 3 41.54 9.10 24.33
N GLY A 4 40.77 8.20 23.72
CA GLY A 4 39.93 8.46 22.54
C GLY A 4 38.45 8.34 22.89
N GLN A 5 37.68 9.33 22.46
CA GLN A 5 36.32 9.74 22.81
C GLN A 5 35.20 8.66 22.77
N PRO A 6 34.07 8.91 23.47
CA PRO A 6 32.90 8.02 23.49
C PRO A 6 32.13 8.03 22.16
N VAL A 7 31.69 6.83 21.75
CA VAL A 7 30.83 6.59 20.59
C VAL A 7 29.46 7.21 20.87
N GLY A 8 29.15 8.30 20.17
CA GLY A 8 27.84 8.94 20.22
C GLY A 8 26.77 7.97 19.71
N CYS A 9 25.87 7.57 20.61
CA CYS A 9 24.64 6.86 20.29
C CYS A 9 23.81 7.75 19.35
N ALA A 10 23.84 7.47 18.05
CA ALA A 10 23.01 8.15 17.08
C ALA A 10 21.54 7.78 17.38
N THR A 11 20.89 8.63 18.15
CA THR A 11 19.45 8.62 18.32
C THR A 11 18.85 8.87 16.94
N PRO A 12 18.04 7.98 16.36
CA PRO A 12 17.37 8.29 15.11
C PRO A 12 16.50 9.51 15.37
N THR A 13 16.88 10.61 14.69
CA THR A 13 16.21 11.90 14.82
C THR A 13 14.75 11.68 14.44
N ARG A 14 13.86 11.80 15.43
CA ARG A 14 12.41 11.80 15.26
C ARG A 14 12.06 12.78 14.14
N GLN A 15 11.75 12.24 12.97
CA GLN A 15 11.53 13.04 11.77
C GLN A 15 10.39 14.02 12.04
N SER A 16 10.77 15.30 12.07
CA SER A 16 9.91 16.44 12.36
C SER A 16 8.70 16.45 11.41
N SER A 17 7.53 16.23 11.99
CA SER A 17 6.28 17.01 11.87
C SER A 17 5.90 17.67 10.54
N ARG A 18 6.27 17.14 9.38
CA ARG A 18 5.57 17.44 8.14
C ARG A 18 4.35 16.55 8.06
N LYS A 19 3.15 17.14 8.09
CA LYS A 19 1.93 16.43 7.70
C LYS A 19 2.18 15.85 6.30
N ARG A 20 1.99 14.54 6.16
CA ARG A 20 2.17 13.85 4.87
C ARG A 20 1.13 14.37 3.89
N THR A 21 1.51 14.57 2.63
CA THR A 21 0.54 14.82 1.56
C THR A 21 -0.16 13.52 1.20
N VAL A 22 -1.47 13.50 1.32
CA VAL A 22 -2.31 12.35 0.94
C VAL A 22 -2.62 12.44 -0.56
N ARG A 23 -2.53 11.33 -1.27
CA ARG A 23 -2.81 11.22 -2.71
C ARG A 23 -3.73 10.03 -3.00
N PRO A 24 -4.60 10.12 -4.02
CA PRO A 24 -5.29 8.94 -4.55
C PRO A 24 -4.29 7.82 -4.89
N GLY A 25 -4.68 6.57 -4.69
CA GLY A 25 -3.84 5.39 -4.91
C GLY A 25 -3.11 4.89 -3.65
N GLN A 26 -2.75 5.78 -2.72
CA GLN A 26 -2.02 5.40 -1.51
C GLN A 26 -2.79 4.39 -0.65
N VAL A 27 -2.07 3.45 -0.04
CA VAL A 27 -2.59 2.53 0.96
C VAL A 27 -2.06 2.89 2.34
N LEU A 28 -2.99 3.15 3.27
CA LEU A 28 -2.67 3.51 4.65
C LEU A 28 -3.20 2.47 5.63
N ARG A 29 -2.37 2.08 6.60
CA ARG A 29 -2.76 1.23 7.74
C ARG A 29 -3.29 2.09 8.87
N ASP A 30 -4.43 1.70 9.41
CA ASP A 30 -5.06 2.36 10.54
C ASP A 30 -4.38 1.96 11.86
N LEU A 31 -3.89 2.95 12.60
CA LEU A 31 -3.20 2.76 13.88
C LEU A 31 -4.11 3.02 15.09
N ALA A 32 -5.42 3.17 14.89
CA ALA A 32 -6.36 3.20 16.00
C ALA A 32 -6.20 1.93 16.86
N ARG A 33 -6.30 2.08 18.18
CA ARG A 33 -5.96 1.00 19.13
C ARG A 33 -6.73 -0.29 18.87
N ASP A 34 -8.00 -0.16 18.50
CA ASP A 34 -8.91 -1.26 18.14
C ASP A 34 -8.69 -1.82 16.72
N MET A 35 -7.81 -1.20 15.94
CA MET A 35 -7.53 -1.53 14.53
C MET A 35 -6.16 -2.12 14.29
N ILE A 36 -5.23 -1.98 15.24
CA ILE A 36 -3.87 -2.53 15.12
C ILE A 36 -3.92 -4.04 14.90
N ASP A 37 -4.68 -4.76 15.73
CA ASP A 37 -4.82 -6.22 15.64
C ASP A 37 -5.68 -6.66 14.45
N ARG A 38 -6.59 -5.80 14.00
CA ARG A 38 -7.41 -6.03 12.80
C ARG A 38 -6.66 -5.73 11.51
N ASP A 39 -5.51 -5.07 11.60
CA ASP A 39 -4.71 -4.63 10.47
C ASP A 39 -5.53 -3.94 9.37
N ARG A 40 -6.41 -3.01 9.75
CA ARG A 40 -7.25 -2.34 8.75
C ARG A 40 -6.40 -1.50 7.80
N ARG A 41 -6.51 -1.76 6.50
CA ARG A 41 -5.82 -1.01 5.43
C ARG A 41 -6.83 -0.33 4.52
N LEU A 42 -6.56 0.92 4.20
CA LEU A 42 -7.42 1.81 3.43
C LEU A 42 -6.68 2.28 2.17
N ARG A 43 -7.24 2.04 0.99
CA ARG A 43 -6.79 2.66 -0.25
C ARG A 43 -7.55 3.95 -0.49
N VAL A 44 -6.84 5.06 -0.70
CA VAL A 44 -7.46 6.35 -1.05
C VAL A 44 -7.94 6.27 -2.51
N LEU A 45 -9.23 6.48 -2.74
CA LEU A 45 -9.82 6.48 -4.08
C LEU A 45 -9.89 7.90 -4.66
N ALA A 46 -10.39 8.83 -3.87
CA ALA A 46 -10.58 10.22 -4.27
C ALA A 46 -10.44 11.16 -3.08
N LEU A 47 -10.07 12.41 -3.36
CA LEU A 47 -10.03 13.51 -2.38
C LEU A 47 -11.19 14.45 -2.70
N GLY A 48 -12.08 14.66 -1.74
CA GLY A 48 -13.18 15.60 -1.85
C GLY A 48 -12.79 17.00 -1.43
N ASP A 49 -13.45 18.00 -2.02
CA ASP A 49 -13.26 19.42 -1.71
C ASP A 49 -13.72 19.77 -0.28
N ASP A 50 -14.51 18.89 0.36
CA ASP A 50 -14.97 19.00 1.75
C ASP A 50 -13.90 18.60 2.79
N GLY A 51 -12.69 18.28 2.35
CA GLY A 51 -11.59 17.86 3.21
C GLY A 51 -11.65 16.37 3.62
N ARG A 52 -12.53 15.58 2.99
CA ARG A 52 -12.63 14.13 3.21
C ARG A 52 -12.15 13.36 2.00
N ALA A 53 -11.54 12.21 2.23
CA ALA A 53 -11.19 11.25 1.21
C ALA A 53 -12.21 10.11 1.19
N GLU A 54 -12.62 9.67 0.00
CA GLU A 54 -13.25 8.37 -0.18
C GLU A 54 -12.14 7.32 -0.12
N CYS A 55 -12.26 6.35 0.80
CA CYS A 55 -11.30 5.27 0.95
C CYS A 55 -11.98 3.91 0.73
N LEU A 56 -11.29 2.95 0.13
CA LEU A 56 -11.69 1.54 0.07
C LEU A 56 -11.02 0.76 1.20
N VAL A 57 -11.79 -0.01 1.95
CA VAL A 57 -11.22 -1.01 2.89
C VAL A 57 -10.68 -2.19 2.09
N VAL A 58 -9.36 -2.24 1.90
CA VAL A 58 -8.70 -3.32 1.12
C VAL A 58 -8.35 -4.52 1.99
N HIS A 59 -8.15 -4.31 3.29
CA HIS A 59 -7.89 -5.37 4.26
C HIS A 59 -8.49 -4.98 5.61
N ASP A 60 -9.10 -5.94 6.30
CA ASP A 60 -9.64 -5.77 7.65
C ASP A 60 -9.90 -7.17 8.27
N HIS A 61 -9.01 -7.63 9.13
CA HIS A 61 -9.11 -8.94 9.76
C HIS A 61 -10.31 -8.99 10.73
N GLY A 62 -11.19 -9.98 10.51
CA GLY A 62 -12.46 -10.09 11.24
C GLY A 62 -13.47 -8.99 10.90
N GLY A 63 -13.19 -8.17 9.87
CA GLY A 63 -14.03 -7.05 9.45
C GLY A 63 -14.47 -7.11 8.00
N PRO A 64 -15.34 -6.17 7.59
CA PRO A 64 -15.85 -6.12 6.22
C PRO A 64 -14.88 -5.39 5.28
N THR A 65 -14.30 -6.11 4.32
CA THR A 65 -13.58 -5.55 3.17
C THR A 65 -14.54 -5.01 2.10
N GLY A 66 -14.06 -4.13 1.23
CA GLY A 66 -14.86 -3.58 0.12
C GLY A 66 -15.75 -2.38 0.47
N ARG A 67 -15.87 -2.03 1.76
CA ARG A 67 -16.61 -0.83 2.18
C ARG A 67 -15.86 0.43 1.75
N LYS A 68 -16.63 1.50 1.53
CA LYS A 68 -16.13 2.81 1.09
C LYS A 68 -16.37 3.92 2.13
N PRO A 69 -15.62 3.96 3.25
CA PRO A 69 -15.74 5.03 4.23
C PRO A 69 -15.18 6.36 3.71
N PHE A 70 -15.71 7.47 4.25
CA PHE A 70 -15.19 8.81 4.03
C PHE A 70 -14.40 9.29 5.25
N ILE A 71 -13.09 9.48 5.11
CA ILE A 71 -12.16 9.81 6.21
C ILE A 71 -11.59 11.21 6.03
N GLN A 72 -11.39 11.94 7.12
CA GLN A 72 -10.77 13.28 7.08
C GLN A 72 -9.34 13.20 6.52
N ILE A 73 -9.04 13.99 5.48
CA ILE A 73 -7.70 14.03 4.85
C ILE A 73 -6.63 14.40 5.87
N ALA A 74 -6.93 15.34 6.77
CA ALA A 74 -6.02 15.74 7.85
C ALA A 74 -5.71 14.59 8.83
N ALA A 75 -6.63 13.63 9.00
CA ALA A 75 -6.37 12.45 9.82
C ALA A 75 -5.45 11.47 9.08
N LEU A 76 -5.73 11.19 7.80
CA LEU A 76 -4.88 10.34 6.94
C LEU A 76 -3.45 10.88 6.82
N ALA A 77 -3.28 12.20 6.83
CA ALA A 77 -1.99 12.89 6.80
C ALA A 77 -1.18 12.74 8.11
N SER A 78 -1.78 12.21 9.19
CA SER A 78 -1.19 12.13 10.52
C SER A 78 -0.48 10.79 10.75
N PRO A 79 0.86 10.75 10.89
CA PRO A 79 1.61 9.50 11.10
C PRO A 79 1.28 8.78 12.41
N SER A 80 0.69 9.48 13.38
CA SER A 80 0.22 8.89 14.64
C SER A 80 -1.10 8.13 14.53
N LYS A 81 -1.87 8.37 13.45
CA LYS A 81 -3.17 7.73 13.20
C LYS A 81 -3.10 6.75 12.04
N PHE A 82 -2.26 7.05 11.05
CA PHE A 82 -2.11 6.23 9.86
C PHE A 82 -0.65 6.08 9.47
N GLU A 83 -0.26 4.82 9.29
CA GLU A 83 1.00 4.45 8.66
C GLU A 83 0.78 4.35 7.15
N LEU A 84 1.70 4.85 6.34
CA LEU A 84 1.63 4.66 4.88
C LEU A 84 2.35 3.36 4.56
N ILE A 85 1.67 2.49 3.82
CA ILE A 85 2.16 1.17 3.43
C ILE A 85 2.57 1.16 1.96
N GLU A 86 1.84 1.89 1.12
CA GLU A 86 2.04 1.94 -0.33
C GLU A 86 1.84 3.39 -0.81
N GLU A 87 2.81 3.93 -1.55
CA GLU A 87 2.68 5.20 -2.26
C GLU A 87 1.75 5.06 -3.47
N ALA A 88 1.23 6.18 -3.97
CA ALA A 88 0.24 6.20 -5.05
C ALA A 88 0.71 5.50 -6.34
N ASP A 89 2.02 5.56 -6.61
CA ASP A 89 2.62 5.10 -7.86
C ASP A 89 3.29 3.71 -7.72
N ASP A 90 3.32 3.12 -6.52
CA ASP A 90 4.11 1.90 -6.27
C ASP A 90 3.66 0.70 -7.12
N VAL A 91 2.34 0.53 -7.32
CA VAL A 91 1.81 -0.62 -8.08
C VAL A 91 2.03 -0.48 -9.59
N THR A 92 1.91 0.74 -10.13
CA THR A 92 2.14 1.00 -11.56
C THR A 92 3.62 1.13 -11.90
N ALA A 93 4.46 1.44 -10.90
CA ALA A 93 5.91 1.44 -11.03
C ALA A 93 6.51 0.03 -11.01
N ASP A 94 5.82 -0.97 -10.46
CA ASP A 94 6.31 -2.35 -10.47
C ASP A 94 6.28 -2.92 -11.91
N PRO A 95 7.43 -3.16 -12.57
CA PRO A 95 7.45 -3.71 -13.92
C PRO A 95 6.76 -5.09 -14.01
N ARG A 96 6.69 -5.83 -12.89
CA ARG A 96 6.00 -7.13 -12.83
C ARG A 96 4.50 -6.98 -13.05
N TYR A 97 3.91 -5.85 -12.66
CA TYR A 97 2.49 -5.59 -12.86
C TYR A 97 2.13 -5.56 -14.36
N ALA A 98 2.95 -4.88 -15.17
CA ALA A 98 2.75 -4.83 -16.62
C ALA A 98 2.88 -6.21 -17.27
N VAL A 99 3.86 -7.02 -16.84
CA VAL A 99 4.06 -8.38 -17.35
C VAL A 99 2.88 -9.28 -16.96
N LEU A 100 2.41 -9.20 -15.71
CA LEU A 100 1.25 -9.94 -15.22
C LEU A 100 -0.03 -9.57 -16.00
N LEU A 101 -0.26 -8.27 -16.21
CA LEU A 101 -1.42 -7.80 -16.97
C LEU A 101 -1.36 -8.27 -18.43
N ALA A 102 -0.18 -8.22 -19.06
CA ALA A 102 0.01 -8.72 -20.42
C ALA A 102 -0.28 -10.23 -20.49
N ALA A 103 0.21 -11.02 -19.53
CA ALA A 103 -0.03 -12.46 -19.48
C ALA A 103 -1.52 -12.80 -19.31
N ILE A 104 -2.21 -12.15 -18.37
CA ILE A 104 -3.65 -12.31 -18.15
C ILE A 104 -4.45 -11.90 -19.39
N THR A 105 -4.04 -10.84 -20.08
CA THR A 105 -4.70 -10.37 -21.29
C THR A 105 -4.50 -11.35 -22.46
N ALA A 106 -3.33 -11.98 -22.55
CA ALA A 106 -3.01 -12.93 -23.62
C ALA A 106 -3.88 -14.21 -23.59
N VAL A 107 -4.34 -14.64 -22.41
CA VAL A 107 -5.29 -15.75 -22.26
C VAL A 107 -6.76 -15.32 -22.28
N HIS A 108 -7.05 -14.02 -22.33
CA HIS A 108 -8.43 -13.54 -22.32
C HIS A 108 -9.13 -13.86 -23.65
N GLY A 109 -10.28 -14.53 -23.58
CA GLY A 109 -11.10 -14.91 -24.72
C GLY A 109 -12.46 -15.46 -24.29
N PRO A 110 -13.37 -15.74 -25.24
CA PRO A 110 -14.74 -16.18 -24.94
C PRO A 110 -14.83 -17.47 -24.11
N ASP A 111 -13.84 -18.35 -24.26
CA ASP A 111 -13.78 -19.66 -23.60
C ASP A 111 -12.79 -19.68 -22.42
N ALA A 112 -12.22 -18.52 -22.05
CA ALA A 112 -11.21 -18.44 -21.01
C ALA A 112 -11.81 -18.79 -19.64
N THR A 113 -11.20 -19.76 -18.95
CA THR A 113 -11.66 -20.20 -17.64
C THR A 113 -10.88 -19.50 -16.52
N PRO A 114 -11.42 -19.44 -15.28
CA PRO A 114 -10.66 -18.96 -14.12
C PRO A 114 -9.30 -19.65 -13.94
N ALA A 115 -9.20 -20.93 -14.32
CA ALA A 115 -7.94 -21.69 -14.25
C ALA A 115 -6.88 -21.19 -15.24
N ASP A 116 -7.29 -20.71 -16.41
CA ASP A 116 -6.36 -20.19 -17.44
C ASP A 116 -5.71 -18.89 -16.97
N TYR A 117 -6.49 -17.99 -16.37
CA TYR A 117 -5.95 -16.77 -15.74
C TYR A 117 -5.02 -17.11 -14.57
N ALA A 118 -5.39 -18.08 -13.72
CA ALA A 118 -4.57 -18.48 -12.58
C ALA A 118 -3.22 -19.06 -13.03
N ARG A 119 -3.20 -19.90 -14.08
CA ARG A 119 -1.95 -20.42 -14.67
C ARG A 119 -1.10 -19.32 -15.27
N ALA A 120 -1.69 -18.45 -16.10
CA ALA A 120 -0.96 -17.34 -16.71
C ALA A 120 -0.32 -16.41 -15.67
N ALA A 121 -1.05 -16.13 -14.58
CA ALA A 121 -0.51 -15.36 -13.46
C ALA A 121 0.63 -16.11 -12.74
N PHE A 122 0.46 -17.39 -12.44
CA PHE A 122 1.46 -18.21 -11.74
C PHE A 122 2.75 -18.36 -12.53
N ASP A 123 2.65 -18.71 -13.82
CA ASP A 123 3.79 -18.88 -14.72
C ASP A 123 4.59 -17.57 -14.86
N THR A 124 3.88 -16.44 -14.87
CA THR A 124 4.51 -15.11 -14.94
C THR A 124 5.23 -14.74 -13.65
N LEU A 125 4.59 -14.93 -12.50
CA LEU A 125 5.14 -14.55 -11.19
C LEU A 125 6.33 -15.42 -10.77
N LEU A 126 6.41 -16.65 -11.27
CA LEU A 126 7.52 -17.59 -11.02
C LEU A 126 8.58 -17.58 -12.11
N SER A 127 8.40 -16.81 -13.18
CA SER A 127 9.40 -16.69 -14.24
C SER A 127 10.64 -15.95 -13.73
N PRO A 128 11.85 -16.50 -13.90
CA PRO A 128 13.09 -15.87 -13.40
C PRO A 128 13.38 -14.52 -14.08
N ALA A 129 12.78 -14.24 -15.24
CA ALA A 129 12.88 -12.95 -15.93
C ALA A 129 12.16 -11.80 -15.18
N VAL A 130 11.24 -12.13 -14.27
CA VAL A 130 10.45 -11.19 -13.46
C VAL A 130 11.10 -11.00 -12.07
N ALA A 131 12.08 -11.80 -11.70
CA ALA A 131 12.72 -11.82 -10.38
C ALA A 131 13.93 -10.87 -10.22
N ALA A 132 14.40 -10.21 -11.28
CA ALA A 132 15.50 -9.24 -11.18
C ALA A 132 14.99 -7.85 -10.73
N PRO A 133 15.69 -7.17 -9.80
CA PRO A 133 15.34 -5.82 -9.33
C PRO A 133 15.59 -4.73 -10.37
#